data_AF-A0A8J4H7K2-F1
#
_entry.id   AF-A0A8J4H7K2-F1
#
_cell.length_a   1.000
_cell.length_b   1.000
_cell.length_c   1.000
_cell.angle_alpha   90.00
_cell.angle_beta   90.00
_cell.angle_gamma   90.00
#
_symmetry.space_group_name_H-M   'P 1'
#
loop_
_entity.id
_entity.type
_entity.pdbx_description
1 polymer ?
#
loop_
_entity_poly.entity_id
_entity_poly.type
_entity_poly.pdbx_seq_one_letter_code
_entity_poly.pdbx_strand_id
1 'polypeptide(L)'
;MGLRNLWRWLPGQAASQEPERRQPVSQDMALYREIKDAEHNWRVAEQRMNEAVDKDQIDYAIYTLEAAEKRYEMLIRQAKQRKLRIGFAEWAQYLEEERIRKGGTG
;
A
#
# COMPACT_ATOMS: atom_id res chain seq x y z
N MET A 1 26.01 -44.01 30.72
CA MET A 1 25.39 -42.78 31.26
C MET A 1 26.11 -41.60 30.65
N GLY A 2 25.40 -40.83 29.83
CA GLY A 2 25.98 -39.88 28.88
C GLY A 2 26.12 -38.48 29.45
N LEU A 3 27.34 -37.95 29.42
CA LEU A 3 27.59 -36.51 29.54
C LEU A 3 27.41 -35.87 28.17
N ARG A 4 26.15 -35.76 27.73
CA ARG A 4 25.77 -34.99 26.55
C ARG A 4 25.19 -33.65 27.03
N ASN A 5 25.80 -32.56 26.57
CA ASN A 5 25.30 -31.17 26.63
C ASN A 5 25.77 -30.33 27.84
N LEU A 6 27.09 -30.15 27.96
CA LEU A 6 27.72 -29.11 28.77
C LEU A 6 27.72 -27.71 28.10
N TRP A 7 27.11 -27.58 26.92
CA TRP A 7 26.96 -26.31 26.20
C TRP A 7 25.94 -25.35 26.82
N ARG A 8 25.13 -25.80 27.79
CA ARG A 8 24.05 -25.00 28.40
C ARG A 8 24.55 -23.93 29.40
N TRP A 9 25.86 -23.83 29.64
CA TRP A 9 26.45 -22.92 30.64
C TRP A 9 27.66 -22.12 30.13
N LEU A 10 27.75 -21.88 28.82
CA LEU A 10 28.74 -20.96 28.23
C LEU A 10 28.15 -19.53 28.16
N PRO A 11 28.58 -18.59 29.02
CA PRO A 11 28.30 -17.18 28.82
C PRO A 11 29.16 -16.70 27.65
N GLY A 12 28.53 -16.43 26.50
CA GLY A 12 29.25 -16.03 25.29
C GLY A 12 28.77 -16.68 23.99
N GLN A 13 27.61 -17.32 23.95
CA GLN A 13 26.87 -17.41 22.69
C GLN A 13 26.11 -16.11 22.50
N ALA A 14 26.79 -15.15 21.87
CA ALA A 14 26.15 -14.22 20.96
C ALA A 14 25.44 -15.04 19.88
N ALA A 15 24.28 -15.61 20.23
CA ALA A 15 23.22 -15.77 19.27
C ALA A 15 22.87 -14.34 18.87
N SER A 16 23.54 -13.86 17.84
CA SER A 16 23.06 -12.80 16.99
C SER A 16 21.68 -13.25 16.54
N GLN A 17 20.65 -12.95 17.35
CA GLN A 17 19.36 -12.62 16.81
C GLN A 17 19.64 -11.36 16.01
N GLU A 18 20.13 -11.54 14.78
CA GLU A 18 19.99 -10.52 13.77
C GLU A 18 18.50 -10.16 13.83
N PRO A 19 18.13 -8.91 14.16
CA PRO A 19 16.74 -8.53 14.07
C PRO A 19 16.36 -8.78 12.62
N GLU A 20 15.52 -9.81 12.44
CA GLU A 20 14.88 -10.18 11.19
C GLU A 20 14.55 -8.89 10.46
N ARG A 21 15.19 -8.68 9.30
CA ARG A 21 15.20 -7.40 8.58
C ARG A 21 13.77 -6.93 8.39
N ARG A 22 13.30 -6.01 9.23
CA ARG A 22 12.02 -5.30 9.05
C ARG A 22 12.12 -4.46 7.79
N GLN A 23 11.82 -5.06 6.64
CA GLN A 23 11.48 -4.35 5.41
C GLN A 23 9.98 -4.43 4.98
N PRO A 24 8.97 -4.77 5.83
CA PRO A 24 7.59 -4.85 5.35
C PRO A 24 6.91 -3.48 5.15
N VAL A 25 7.29 -2.46 5.92
CA VAL A 25 6.59 -1.16 5.92
C VAL A 25 6.63 -0.47 4.54
N SER A 26 7.72 -0.61 3.78
CA SER A 26 7.87 0.11 2.50
C SER A 26 6.98 -0.43 1.39
N GLN A 27 6.80 -1.75 1.28
CA GLN A 27 6.01 -2.37 0.20
C GLN A 27 4.51 -2.22 0.47
N ASP A 28 4.13 -2.33 1.74
CA ASP A 28 2.76 -2.14 2.21
C ASP A 28 2.32 -0.68 2.02
N MET A 29 3.19 0.28 2.33
CA MET A 29 2.96 1.70 2.04
C MET A 29 2.93 2.00 0.53
N ALA A 30 3.73 1.30 -0.29
CA ALA A 30 3.66 1.44 -1.74
C ALA A 30 2.32 0.97 -2.30
N LEU A 31 1.86 -0.22 -1.90
CA LEU A 31 0.56 -0.74 -2.30
C LEU A 31 -0.58 0.17 -1.81
N TYR A 32 -0.47 0.71 -0.60
CA TYR A 32 -1.45 1.67 -0.08
C TYR A 32 -1.51 2.95 -0.92
N ARG A 33 -0.36 3.53 -1.29
CA ARG A 33 -0.32 4.69 -2.20
C ARG A 33 -0.95 4.38 -3.54
N GLU A 34 -0.64 3.22 -4.13
CA GLU A 34 -1.26 2.79 -5.39
C GLU A 34 -2.79 2.65 -5.28
N ILE A 35 -3.31 2.19 -4.14
CA ILE A 35 -4.75 2.13 -3.89
C ILE A 35 -5.35 3.54 -3.86
N LYS A 36 -4.71 4.49 -3.18
CA LYS A 36 -5.18 5.89 -3.12
C LYS A 36 -5.14 6.57 -4.49
N ASP A 37 -4.10 6.31 -5.28
CA ASP A 37 -3.99 6.83 -6.63
C ASP A 37 -5.05 6.22 -7.55
N ALA A 38 -5.31 4.91 -7.44
CA ALA A 38 -6.36 4.25 -8.21
C ALA A 38 -7.76 4.77 -7.84
N GLU A 39 -8.02 5.00 -6.54
CA GLU A 39 -9.27 5.60 -6.08
C GLU A 39 -9.44 7.03 -6.62
N HIS A 40 -8.38 7.84 -6.59
CA HIS A 40 -8.41 9.18 -7.16
C HIS A 40 -8.71 9.15 -8.67
N ASN A 41 -8.01 8.29 -9.41
CA ASN A 41 -8.21 8.12 -10.85
C ASN A 41 -9.63 7.66 -11.17
N TRP A 42 -10.21 6.79 -10.35
CA TRP A 42 -11.60 6.38 -10.50
C TRP A 42 -12.56 7.57 -10.35
N ARG A 43 -12.40 8.40 -9.32
CA ARG A 43 -13.22 9.62 -9.15
C ARG A 43 -13.07 10.60 -10.31
N VAL A 44 -11.85 10.76 -10.83
CA VAL A 44 -11.60 11.62 -12.01
C VAL A 44 -12.28 11.07 -13.25
N ALA A 45 -12.25 9.74 -13.46
CA ALA A 45 -12.93 9.11 -14.58
C ALA A 45 -14.46 9.23 -14.47
N GLU A 46 -15.02 9.12 -13.25
CA GLU A 46 -16.44 9.36 -12.98
C GLU A 46 -16.84 10.80 -13.31
N GLN A 47 -16.03 11.78 -12.90
CA GLN A 47 -16.26 13.18 -13.28
C GLN A 47 -16.24 13.38 -14.80
N ARG A 48 -15.25 12.80 -15.50
CA ARG A 48 -15.18 12.87 -16.97
C ARG A 48 -16.39 12.27 -17.65
N MET A 49 -16.92 11.17 -17.12
CA MET A 49 -18.15 10.55 -17.61
C MET A 49 -19.34 11.50 -17.48
N ASN A 50 -19.45 12.23 -16.37
CA ASN A 50 -20.50 13.22 -16.16
C ASN A 50 -20.38 14.46 -17.07
N GLU A 51 -19.17 14.77 -17.55
CA GLU A 51 -18.89 15.90 -18.43
C GLU A 51 -18.93 15.53 -19.92
N ALA A 52 -18.94 14.24 -20.27
CA ALA A 52 -18.91 13.76 -21.65
C ALA A 52 -20.23 14.06 -22.37
N VAL A 53 -20.15 14.73 -23.52
CA VAL A 53 -21.33 15.14 -24.30
C VAL A 53 -21.44 14.47 -25.67
N ASP A 54 -20.30 14.22 -26.31
CA ASP A 54 -20.26 13.57 -27.63
C ASP A 54 -20.05 12.07 -27.52
N LYS A 55 -20.51 11.32 -28.51
CA LYS A 55 -20.41 9.86 -28.55
C LYS A 55 -18.98 9.35 -28.28
N ASP A 56 -17.98 9.93 -28.94
CA ASP A 56 -16.58 9.50 -28.78
C ASP A 56 -16.04 9.82 -27.37
N GLN A 57 -16.50 10.92 -26.78
CA GLN A 57 -16.14 11.29 -25.40
C GLN A 57 -16.77 10.32 -24.40
N ILE A 58 -18.03 9.92 -24.63
CA ILE A 58 -18.75 8.94 -23.81
C ILE A 58 -18.06 7.57 -23.91
N ASP A 59 -17.73 7.11 -25.11
CA ASP A 59 -17.04 5.84 -25.32
C ASP A 59 -15.68 5.82 -24.60
N TYR A 60 -14.92 6.92 -24.70
CA TYR A 60 -13.65 7.06 -23.99
C TYR A 60 -13.85 7.13 -22.46
N ALA A 61 -14.85 7.86 -21.98
CA ALA A 61 -15.12 7.98 -20.55
C ALA A 61 -15.52 6.64 -19.93
N ILE A 62 -16.37 5.85 -20.60
CA ILE A 62 -16.72 4.48 -20.19
C ILE A 62 -15.46 3.62 -20.10
N TYR A 63 -14.65 3.59 -21.15
CA TYR A 63 -13.43 2.79 -21.17
C TYR A 63 -12.48 3.13 -20.01
N THR A 64 -12.27 4.43 -19.76
CA THR A 64 -11.37 4.87 -18.68
C THR A 64 -11.94 4.61 -17.29
N LEU A 65 -13.28 4.74 -17.13
CA LEU A 65 -13.97 4.44 -15.88
C LEU A 65 -13.85 2.96 -15.51
N GLU A 66 -14.16 2.07 -16.45
CA GLU A 66 -14.04 0.63 -16.25
C GLU A 66 -12.59 0.21 -15.94
N ALA A 67 -11.62 0.77 -16.67
CA ALA A 67 -10.20 0.48 -16.43
C ALA A 67 -9.74 0.92 -15.04
N ALA A 68 -10.17 2.12 -14.59
CA ALA A 68 -9.84 2.64 -13.27
C ALA A 68 -10.46 1.80 -12.15
N GLU A 69 -11.74 1.42 -12.29
CA GLU A 69 -12.44 0.55 -11.35
C GLU A 69 -11.75 -0.82 -11.25
N LYS A 70 -11.45 -1.48 -12.38
CA LYS A 70 -10.76 -2.78 -12.39
C LYS A 70 -9.39 -2.72 -11.73
N ARG A 71 -8.64 -1.64 -11.96
CA ARG A 71 -7.35 -1.42 -11.30
C ARG A 71 -7.52 -1.30 -9.78
N TYR A 72 -8.48 -0.50 -9.33
CA TYR A 72 -8.76 -0.33 -7.91
C TYR A 72 -9.18 -1.67 -7.26
N GLU A 73 -10.11 -2.41 -7.86
CA GLU A 73 -10.54 -3.72 -7.37
C GLU A 73 -9.36 -4.70 -7.23
N MET A 74 -8.48 -4.75 -8.24
CA MET A 74 -7.29 -5.61 -8.21
C MET A 74 -6.38 -5.27 -7.03
N LEU A 75 -6.11 -3.99 -6.80
CA LEU A 75 -5.25 -3.54 -5.71
C LEU A 75 -5.86 -3.83 -4.33
N ILE A 76 -7.18 -3.67 -4.18
CA ILE A 76 -7.90 -4.06 -2.95
C ILE A 76 -7.80 -5.57 -2.70
N ARG A 77 -7.91 -6.41 -3.74
CA ARG A 77 -7.71 -7.87 -3.61
C ARG A 77 -6.27 -8.19 -3.16
N GLN A 78 -5.27 -7.51 -3.73
CA GLN A 78 -3.87 -7.68 -3.32
C GLN A 78 -3.65 -7.29 -1.85
N ALA A 79 -4.23 -6.17 -1.40
CA ALA A 79 -4.12 -5.73 -0.02
C ALA A 79 -4.75 -6.74 0.96
N LYS A 80 -5.92 -7.29 0.61
CA LYS A 80 -6.57 -8.35 1.39
C LYS A 80 -5.71 -9.61 1.48
N GLN A 81 -5.11 -10.04 0.37
CA GLN A 81 -4.22 -11.22 0.34
C GLN A 81 -2.98 -11.03 1.22
N ARG A 82 -2.42 -9.82 1.25
CA ARG A 82 -1.27 -9.46 2.10
C ARG A 82 -1.63 -9.27 3.58
N LYS A 83 -2.91 -9.43 3.95
CA LYS A 83 -3.44 -9.15 5.29
C LYS A 83 -3.03 -7.78 5.80
N LEU A 84 -3.00 -6.79 4.90
CA LEU A 84 -2.79 -5.40 5.28
C LEU A 84 -3.89 -4.99 6.26
N ARG A 85 -3.58 -5.03 7.56
CA ARG A 85 -4.32 -4.29 8.57
C ARG A 85 -3.90 -2.86 8.36
N ILE A 86 -4.63 -2.12 7.53
CA ILE A 86 -4.43 -0.69 7.40
C ILE A 86 -4.83 -0.08 8.74
N GLY A 87 -3.86 0.03 9.64
CA GLY A 87 -3.99 0.58 10.96
C GLY A 87 -3.84 2.09 10.91
N PHE A 88 -4.47 2.78 11.84
CA PHE A 88 -4.43 4.24 11.97
C PHE A 88 -3.01 4.85 11.88
N ALA A 89 -1.96 4.09 12.25
CA ALA A 89 -0.56 4.51 12.16
C ALA A 89 -0.06 4.71 10.72
N GLU A 90 -0.40 3.81 9.78
CA GLU A 90 0.02 3.98 8.37
C GLU A 90 -0.75 5.14 7.70
N TRP A 91 -2.03 5.33 8.07
CA TRP A 91 -2.84 6.46 7.64
C TRP A 91 -2.27 7.80 8.11
N ALA A 92 -1.81 7.88 9.36
CA ALA A 92 -1.23 9.10 9.91
C ALA A 92 0.06 9.49 9.18
N GLN A 93 0.91 8.52 8.84
CA GLN A 93 2.14 8.78 8.07
C GLN A 93 1.84 9.25 6.64
N TYR A 94 0.89 8.61 5.95
CA TYR A 94 0.46 9.06 4.61
C TYR A 94 -0.11 10.49 4.62
N LEU A 95 -0.97 10.81 5.59
CA LEU A 95 -1.57 12.14 5.70
C LEU A 95 -0.52 13.23 5.96
N GLU A 96 0.51 12.92 6.74
CA GLU A 96 1.62 13.83 7.00
C GLU A 96 2.48 14.05 5.74
N GLU A 97 2.79 12.98 4.99
CA GLU A 97 3.48 13.07 3.70
C GLU A 97 2.69 13.89 2.66
N GLU A 98 1.37 13.68 2.56
CA GLU A 98 0.48 14.46 1.70
C GLU A 98 0.36 15.93 2.13
N ARG A 99 0.29 16.19 3.45
CA ARG A 99 0.27 17.54 4.02
C ARG A 99 1.56 18.29 3.67
N ILE A 100 2.71 17.64 3.77
CA ILE A 100 4.01 18.23 3.42
C ILE A 100 4.08 18.49 1.91
N ARG A 101 3.62 17.55 1.08
CA ARG A 101 3.58 17.70 -0.39
C ARG A 101 2.71 18.87 -0.83
N LYS A 102 1.54 19.06 -0.22
CA LYS A 102 0.57 20.12 -0.57
C LYS A 102 0.80 21.44 0.17
N GLY A 103 1.54 21.42 1.28
CA GLY A 103 1.88 22.60 2.08
C GLY A 103 3.22 23.26 1.73
N GLY A 104 3.98 22.69 0.79
CA GLY A 104 5.26 23.23 0.31
C GLY A 104 5.15 24.31 -0.78
N THR A 105 3.94 24.71 -1.16
CA THR A 105 3.68 25.85 -2.05
C THR A 105 3.01 26.96 -1.26
N GLY A 106 3.84 27.74 -0.55
CA GLY A 106 3.49 29.01 0.08
C GLY A 106 4.50 30.06 -0.34
#